data_AF-A0A9R0UCH2-F1
#
_entry.id   AF-A0A9R0UCH2-F1
#
_cell.length_a   1.000
_cell.length_b   1.000
_cell.length_c   1.000
_cell.angle_alpha   90.00
_cell.angle_beta   90.00
_cell.angle_gamma   90.00
#
_symmetry.space_group_name_H-M   'P 1'
#
loop_
_entity.id
_entity.type
_entity.pdbx_description
1 polymer ?
#
loop_
_entity_poly.entity_id
_entity_poly.type
_entity_poly.pdbx_seq_one_letter_code
_entity_poly.pdbx_strand_id
1 'polypeptide(L)'
;MVAPTWVLTAGHCFRDVHGFRVSGPPPVPTSVLLGRTDVGRAGGVESEVQEVRQSLINDVALAHLATPAQGVTPVAVRDRQPAAGLRLLLAGWGATDPARSTPAGHLTLGTVAIATVTAAEVGVHGIAPSPATSACRFDSGAPYLDISYTGRPALVSIEGHGPPCPHASVETTSRVDILIPWLTAQLGADRSSLQVSP
;
A
#
# COMPACT_ATOMS: atom_id res chain seq x y z
N MET A 1 -4.27 5.55 2.61
CA MET A 1 -3.77 6.77 3.28
C MET A 1 -3.63 6.49 4.77
N VAL A 2 -2.64 7.10 5.43
CA VAL A 2 -2.37 6.92 6.87
C VAL A 2 -2.60 8.20 7.68
N ALA A 3 -2.75 9.34 7.01
CA ALA A 3 -3.23 10.61 7.58
C ALA A 3 -3.85 11.49 6.47
N PRO A 4 -4.58 12.58 6.81
CA PRO A 4 -5.29 13.44 5.85
C PRO A 4 -4.47 13.91 4.64
N THR A 5 -3.19 14.24 4.83
CA THR A 5 -2.29 14.63 3.73
C THR A 5 -1.24 13.59 3.39
N TRP A 6 -1.34 12.35 3.90
CA TRP A 6 -0.26 11.37 3.78
C TRP A 6 -0.73 9.99 3.31
N VAL A 7 -0.11 9.53 2.22
CA VAL A 7 -0.31 8.19 1.64
C VAL A 7 0.97 7.38 1.76
N LEU A 8 0.85 6.16 2.27
CA LEU A 8 1.93 5.18 2.29
C LEU A 8 1.88 4.34 1.01
N THR A 9 3.02 4.11 0.38
CA THR A 9 3.17 3.32 -0.85
C THR A 9 4.57 2.71 -0.94
N ALA A 10 4.87 1.95 -1.98
CA ALA A 10 6.20 1.37 -2.21
C ALA A 10 7.23 2.46 -2.55
N GLY A 11 8.44 2.33 -2.02
CA GLY A 11 9.50 3.32 -2.21
C GLY A 11 9.95 3.43 -3.67
N HIS A 12 10.06 2.28 -4.35
CA HIS A 12 10.47 2.19 -5.76
C HIS A 12 9.49 2.84 -6.74
N CYS A 13 8.24 3.16 -6.33
CA CYS A 13 7.32 3.96 -7.14
C CYS A 13 7.87 5.36 -7.42
N PHE A 14 8.68 5.91 -6.52
CA PHE A 14 9.34 7.21 -6.67
C PHE A 14 10.84 7.05 -6.83
N ARG A 15 11.25 6.93 -8.10
CA ARG A 15 12.65 6.74 -8.48
C ARG A 15 13.06 7.71 -9.58
N ASP A 16 14.34 8.04 -9.60
CA ASP A 16 14.92 8.83 -10.69
C ASP A 16 15.10 7.99 -11.98
N VAL A 17 15.64 8.63 -13.01
CA VAL A 17 15.91 8.01 -14.32
C VAL A 17 16.94 6.88 -14.27
N HIS A 18 17.72 6.79 -13.18
CA HIS A 18 18.70 5.74 -12.94
C HIS A 18 18.15 4.61 -12.06
N GLY A 19 16.90 4.73 -11.61
CA GLY A 19 16.22 3.74 -10.78
C GLY A 19 16.49 3.89 -9.28
N PHE A 20 17.16 4.94 -8.84
CA PHE A 20 17.37 5.20 -7.42
C PHE A 20 16.13 5.80 -6.78
N ARG A 21 15.75 5.30 -5.61
CA ARG A 21 14.66 5.86 -4.80
C ARG A 21 15.02 7.28 -4.36
N VAL A 22 14.11 8.23 -4.56
CA VAL A 22 14.36 9.66 -4.26
C VAL A 22 13.27 10.25 -3.36
N SER A 23 13.69 11.18 -2.50
CA SER A 23 12.81 12.04 -1.69
C SER A 23 12.77 13.45 -2.28
N GLY A 24 11.84 14.28 -1.83
CA GLY A 24 11.60 15.63 -2.34
C GLY A 24 10.43 15.67 -3.33
N PRO A 25 10.36 16.67 -4.22
CA PRO A 25 9.32 16.72 -5.25
C PRO A 25 9.30 15.42 -6.08
N PRO A 26 8.12 14.91 -6.47
CA PRO A 26 8.06 13.69 -7.26
C PRO A 26 8.78 13.90 -8.61
N PRO A 27 9.56 12.92 -9.11
CA PRO A 27 10.32 13.06 -10.36
C PRO A 27 9.46 13.31 -11.61
N VAL A 28 8.20 12.89 -11.55
CA VAL A 28 7.18 13.11 -12.56
C VAL A 28 5.90 13.59 -11.88
N PRO A 29 5.06 14.42 -12.55
CA PRO A 29 3.75 14.80 -12.02
C PRO A 29 2.97 13.56 -11.59
N THR A 30 2.50 13.57 -10.35
CA THR A 30 1.86 12.41 -9.72
C THR A 30 0.68 12.89 -8.89
N SER A 31 -0.49 12.35 -9.15
CA SER A 31 -1.68 12.57 -8.34
C SER A 31 -2.11 11.28 -7.61
N VAL A 32 -2.92 11.44 -6.56
CA VAL A 32 -3.57 10.35 -5.86
C VAL A 32 -5.08 10.54 -5.92
N LEU A 33 -5.80 9.48 -6.27
CA LEU A 33 -7.24 9.39 -6.15
C LEU A 33 -7.62 8.56 -4.90
N LEU A 34 -8.39 9.16 -4.00
CA LEU A 34 -8.78 8.58 -2.72
C LEU A 34 -10.31 8.52 -2.58
N GLY A 35 -10.81 7.55 -1.80
CA GLY A 35 -12.25 7.46 -1.49
C GLY A 35 -13.12 7.02 -2.66
N ARG A 36 -12.55 6.30 -3.65
CA ARG A 36 -13.26 5.78 -4.82
C ARG A 36 -12.89 4.32 -5.07
N THR A 37 -13.86 3.51 -5.49
CA THR A 37 -13.65 2.09 -5.87
C THR A 37 -13.80 1.84 -7.37
N ASP A 38 -14.62 2.63 -8.07
CA ASP A 38 -14.79 2.61 -9.53
C ASP A 38 -14.18 3.87 -10.13
N VAL A 39 -13.08 3.75 -10.87
CA VAL A 39 -12.35 4.93 -11.39
C VAL A 39 -13.13 5.68 -12.47
N GLY A 40 -14.11 5.04 -13.11
CA GLY A 40 -14.98 5.64 -14.13
C GLY A 40 -16.13 6.47 -13.56
N ARG A 41 -16.38 6.43 -12.25
CA ARG A 41 -17.44 7.22 -11.59
C ARG A 41 -16.88 8.47 -10.93
N ALA A 42 -17.73 9.49 -10.77
CA ALA A 42 -17.40 10.69 -9.99
C ALA A 42 -17.36 10.40 -8.48
N GLY A 43 -16.74 11.30 -7.70
CA GLY A 43 -16.64 11.23 -6.23
C GLY A 43 -15.21 11.00 -5.71
N GLY A 44 -15.01 10.92 -4.41
CA GLY A 44 -13.65 10.84 -3.84
C GLY A 44 -12.87 12.16 -3.92
N VAL A 45 -11.58 12.09 -3.59
CA VAL A 45 -10.66 13.24 -3.58
C VAL A 45 -9.47 12.96 -4.46
N GLU A 46 -9.17 13.89 -5.36
CA GLU A 46 -7.94 13.90 -6.13
C GLU A 46 -7.01 14.98 -5.58
N SER A 47 -5.75 14.64 -5.34
CA SER A 47 -4.72 15.59 -4.93
C SER A 47 -3.40 15.26 -5.60
N GLU A 48 -2.68 16.30 -6.01
CA GLU A 48 -1.28 16.19 -6.41
C GLU A 48 -0.42 15.75 -5.22
N VAL A 49 0.67 15.03 -5.53
CA VAL A 49 1.76 14.73 -4.60
C VAL A 49 2.78 15.86 -4.71
N GLN A 50 3.02 16.59 -3.63
CA GLN A 50 3.96 17.71 -3.61
C GLN A 50 5.34 17.34 -3.06
N GLU A 51 5.41 16.27 -2.25
CA GLU A 51 6.64 15.83 -1.61
C GLU A 51 6.59 14.32 -1.38
N VAL A 52 7.73 13.64 -1.55
CA VAL A 52 7.92 12.23 -1.26
C VAL A 52 8.99 12.09 -0.19
N ARG A 53 8.77 11.19 0.77
CA ARG A 53 9.76 10.85 1.80
C ARG A 53 10.03 9.36 1.80
N GLN A 54 11.25 8.99 1.46
CA GLN A 54 11.69 7.60 1.41
C GLN A 54 11.98 7.08 2.82
N SER A 55 11.55 5.85 3.09
CA SER A 55 12.00 5.09 4.24
C SER A 55 13.42 4.57 3.99
N LEU A 56 14.28 4.70 4.99
CA LEU A 56 15.58 4.03 5.03
C LEU A 56 15.48 2.63 5.64
N ILE A 57 14.30 2.23 6.13
CA ILE A 57 14.08 0.96 6.83
C ILE A 57 13.77 -0.16 5.84
N ASN A 58 12.91 0.10 4.86
CA ASN A 58 12.50 -0.85 3.82
C ASN A 58 11.96 -0.10 2.58
N ASP A 59 11.44 -0.83 1.61
CA ASP A 59 10.93 -0.28 0.34
C ASP A 59 9.55 0.37 0.51
N VAL A 60 9.52 1.47 1.25
CA VAL A 60 8.31 2.28 1.52
C VAL A 60 8.62 3.75 1.34
N ALA A 61 7.64 4.49 0.83
CA ALA A 61 7.64 5.94 0.80
C ALA A 61 6.32 6.52 1.32
N LEU A 62 6.41 7.73 1.86
CA LEU A 62 5.28 8.60 2.13
C LEU A 62 5.14 9.61 1.00
N ALA A 63 3.94 9.72 0.43
CA ALA A 63 3.55 10.77 -0.49
C ALA A 63 2.72 11.82 0.25
N HIS A 64 3.21 13.06 0.27
CA HIS A 64 2.55 14.23 0.85
C HIS A 64 1.62 14.86 -0.19
N LEU A 65 0.34 14.99 0.16
CA LEU A 65 -0.69 15.56 -0.69
C LEU A 65 -0.68 17.09 -0.62
N ALA A 66 -0.89 17.74 -1.76
CA ALA A 66 -1.06 19.20 -1.84
C ALA A 66 -2.34 19.68 -1.14
N THR A 67 -3.40 18.86 -1.15
CA THR A 67 -4.65 19.14 -0.42
C THR A 67 -5.03 17.95 0.47
N PRO A 68 -5.58 18.19 1.68
CA PRO A 68 -6.04 17.10 2.53
C PRO A 68 -7.20 16.33 1.89
N ALA A 69 -7.18 15.01 1.99
CA ALA A 69 -8.27 14.14 1.54
C ALA A 69 -9.43 14.12 2.54
N GLN A 70 -10.15 15.25 2.63
CA GLN A 70 -11.29 15.41 3.54
C GLN A 70 -12.37 14.36 3.27
N GLY A 71 -12.98 13.85 4.34
CA GLY A 71 -14.03 12.82 4.25
C GLY A 71 -13.52 11.40 3.95
N VAL A 72 -12.22 11.21 3.69
CA VAL A 72 -11.61 9.88 3.56
C VAL A 72 -10.97 9.51 4.90
N THR A 73 -11.39 8.37 5.46
CA THR A 73 -10.87 7.89 6.76
C THR A 73 -9.49 7.25 6.57
N PRO A 74 -8.45 7.70 7.30
CA PRO A 74 -7.17 7.00 7.31
C PRO A 74 -7.29 5.56 7.80
N VAL A 75 -6.49 4.65 7.23
CA VAL A 75 -6.40 3.27 7.73
C VAL A 75 -5.51 3.23 8.97
N ALA A 76 -5.84 2.37 9.93
CA ALA A 76 -4.94 2.11 11.05
C ALA A 76 -3.67 1.41 10.56
N VAL A 77 -2.55 1.63 11.23
CA VAL A 77 -1.28 0.93 10.97
C VAL A 77 -1.06 -0.07 12.10
N ARG A 78 -0.78 -1.32 11.77
CA ARG A 78 -0.46 -2.34 12.78
C ARG A 78 0.87 -2.00 13.47
N ASP A 79 0.97 -2.11 14.80
CA ASP A 79 2.21 -1.90 15.55
C ASP A 79 2.91 -3.18 16.03
N ARG A 80 2.29 -4.34 15.80
CA ARG A 80 2.87 -5.64 16.15
C ARG A 80 3.36 -6.36 14.91
N GLN A 81 4.49 -7.04 15.09
CA GLN A 81 4.99 -8.00 14.14
C GLN A 81 3.87 -9.01 13.80
N PRO A 82 3.53 -9.16 12.50
CA PRO A 82 2.52 -10.11 12.11
C PRO A 82 3.07 -11.55 12.20
N ALA A 83 2.18 -12.53 12.24
CA ALA A 83 2.54 -13.94 12.33
C ALA A 83 2.23 -14.69 11.03
N ALA A 84 2.98 -15.75 10.75
CA ALA A 84 2.66 -16.67 9.66
C ALA A 84 1.26 -17.27 9.83
N GLY A 85 0.57 -17.47 8.70
CA GLY A 85 -0.81 -17.96 8.65
C GLY A 85 -1.87 -16.87 8.84
N LEU A 86 -1.51 -15.65 9.25
CA LEU A 86 -2.44 -14.53 9.29
C LEU A 86 -2.98 -14.26 7.89
N ARG A 87 -4.32 -14.19 7.77
CA ARG A 87 -5.00 -13.87 6.52
C ARG A 87 -5.13 -12.37 6.36
N LEU A 88 -4.83 -11.89 5.16
CA LEU A 88 -4.90 -10.49 4.80
C LEU A 88 -5.79 -10.30 3.57
N LEU A 89 -6.40 -9.13 3.48
CA LEU A 89 -7.07 -8.64 2.29
C LEU A 89 -6.07 -7.85 1.45
N LEU A 90 -5.80 -8.33 0.23
CA LEU A 90 -5.18 -7.55 -0.83
C LEU A 90 -6.27 -6.74 -1.53
N ALA A 91 -6.03 -5.44 -1.72
CA ALA A 91 -6.95 -4.55 -2.43
C ALA A 91 -6.18 -3.74 -3.47
N GLY A 92 -6.59 -3.80 -4.74
CA GLY A 92 -5.87 -3.14 -5.82
C GLY A 92 -6.65 -3.01 -7.13
N TRP A 93 -6.08 -2.25 -8.07
CA TRP A 93 -6.59 -2.06 -9.44
C TRP A 93 -5.66 -2.69 -10.47
N GLY A 94 -4.84 -3.66 -10.07
CA GLY A 94 -3.95 -4.35 -10.98
C GLY A 94 -4.65 -5.04 -12.13
N ALA A 95 -3.84 -5.43 -13.11
CA ALA A 95 -4.31 -6.20 -14.25
C ALA A 95 -4.93 -7.53 -13.78
N THR A 96 -6.21 -7.74 -14.06
CA THR A 96 -6.91 -9.00 -13.76
C THR A 96 -6.66 -10.10 -14.79
N ASP A 97 -5.89 -9.79 -15.84
CA ASP A 97 -5.51 -10.67 -16.93
C ASP A 97 -4.09 -10.28 -17.38
N PRO A 98 -3.14 -11.22 -17.51
CA PRO A 98 -1.77 -10.95 -17.95
C PRO A 98 -1.66 -10.17 -19.27
N ALA A 99 -2.65 -10.31 -20.17
CA ALA A 99 -2.65 -9.62 -21.45
C ALA A 99 -3.07 -8.13 -21.36
N ARG A 100 -3.60 -7.68 -20.22
CA ARG A 100 -4.06 -6.29 -20.06
C ARG A 100 -2.89 -5.32 -19.92
N SER A 101 -2.93 -4.27 -20.73
CA SER A 101 -2.01 -3.14 -20.69
C SER A 101 -2.49 -1.98 -19.81
N THR A 102 -3.68 -2.07 -19.22
CA THR A 102 -4.26 -1.02 -18.37
C THR A 102 -4.72 -1.59 -17.02
N PRO A 103 -4.79 -0.76 -15.96
CA PRO A 103 -5.40 -1.13 -14.68
C PRO A 103 -6.86 -1.58 -14.83
N ALA A 104 -7.38 -2.29 -13.83
CA ALA A 104 -8.79 -2.56 -13.69
C ALA A 104 -9.59 -1.26 -13.46
N GLY A 105 -10.84 -1.21 -13.94
CA GLY A 105 -11.73 -0.07 -13.69
C GLY A 105 -12.33 -0.05 -12.29
N HIS A 106 -12.35 -1.21 -11.62
CA HIS A 106 -12.91 -1.39 -10.29
C HIS A 106 -11.88 -1.97 -9.33
N LEU A 107 -11.94 -1.54 -8.08
CA LEU A 107 -11.15 -2.11 -7.00
C LEU A 107 -11.47 -3.58 -6.90
N THR A 108 -10.44 -4.40 -7.00
CA THR A 108 -10.52 -5.85 -6.87
C THR A 108 -9.93 -6.27 -5.53
N LEU A 109 -10.51 -7.32 -4.96
CA LEU A 109 -10.12 -7.86 -3.67
C LEU A 109 -9.64 -9.30 -3.81
N GLY A 110 -8.59 -9.63 -3.07
CA GLY A 110 -8.06 -10.99 -2.93
C GLY A 110 -7.78 -11.31 -1.48
N THR A 111 -7.88 -12.58 -1.10
CA THR A 111 -7.40 -13.06 0.20
C THR A 111 -6.04 -13.70 0.00
N VAL A 112 -5.08 -13.31 0.84
CA VAL A 112 -3.76 -13.92 0.94
C VAL A 112 -3.49 -14.36 2.37
N ALA A 113 -2.44 -15.15 2.59
CA ALA A 113 -1.93 -15.45 3.92
C ALA A 113 -0.42 -15.23 4.00
N ILE A 114 0.04 -14.83 5.19
CA ILE A 114 1.47 -14.68 5.47
C ILE A 114 2.15 -16.04 5.44
N ALA A 115 3.14 -16.20 4.57
CA ALA A 115 4.02 -17.36 4.50
C ALA A 115 5.24 -17.19 5.41
N THR A 116 5.89 -16.02 5.34
CA THR A 116 7.16 -15.75 6.02
C THR A 116 7.18 -14.34 6.59
N VAL A 117 7.97 -14.15 7.65
CA VAL A 117 8.18 -12.84 8.28
C VAL A 117 9.69 -12.69 8.48
N THR A 118 10.28 -11.68 7.85
CA THR A 118 11.70 -11.32 8.02
C THR A 118 11.80 -10.03 8.84
N ALA A 119 13.00 -9.49 9.02
CA ALA A 119 13.19 -8.24 9.76
C ALA A 119 12.42 -7.05 9.15
N ALA A 120 12.33 -6.98 7.81
CA ALA A 120 11.81 -5.83 7.08
C ALA A 120 10.58 -6.13 6.20
N GLU A 121 10.32 -7.42 5.94
CA GLU A 121 9.38 -7.87 4.91
C GLU A 121 8.49 -9.00 5.43
N VAL A 122 7.38 -9.17 4.73
CA VAL A 122 6.43 -10.25 4.88
C VAL A 122 6.27 -10.91 3.52
N GLY A 123 6.44 -12.22 3.47
CA GLY A 123 6.07 -13.02 2.31
C GLY A 123 4.61 -13.41 2.38
N VAL A 124 3.83 -13.23 1.31
CA VAL A 124 2.41 -13.64 1.24
C VAL A 124 2.14 -14.57 0.07
N HIS A 125 1.13 -15.43 0.18
CA HIS A 125 0.66 -16.30 -0.91
C HIS A 125 -0.87 -16.26 -1.03
N GLY A 126 -1.37 -16.52 -2.23
CA GLY A 126 -2.79 -16.50 -2.56
C GLY A 126 -3.62 -17.55 -1.81
N ILE A 127 -4.83 -17.17 -1.43
CA ILE A 127 -5.83 -18.05 -0.80
C ILE A 127 -7.13 -18.06 -1.59
N ALA A 128 -7.70 -16.88 -1.88
CA ALA A 128 -8.99 -16.76 -2.55
C ALA A 128 -9.02 -15.53 -3.48
N PRO A 129 -9.72 -15.59 -4.63
CA PRO A 129 -10.58 -16.69 -5.10
C PRO A 129 -9.82 -17.93 -5.61
N SER A 130 -8.50 -17.88 -5.71
CA SER A 130 -7.65 -18.99 -6.15
C SER A 130 -6.34 -19.00 -5.37
N PRO A 131 -5.65 -20.15 -5.23
CA PRO A 131 -4.26 -20.17 -4.76
C PRO A 131 -3.32 -19.30 -5.60
N ALA A 132 -3.71 -19.01 -6.85
CA ALA A 132 -2.97 -18.13 -7.75
C ALA A 132 -3.31 -16.63 -7.59
N THR A 133 -4.07 -16.25 -6.55
CA THR A 133 -4.31 -14.84 -6.22
C THR A 133 -3.00 -14.16 -5.81
N SER A 134 -2.55 -13.21 -6.61
CA SER A 134 -1.30 -12.49 -6.41
C SER A 134 -1.49 -11.02 -6.79
N ALA A 135 -0.53 -10.16 -6.41
CA ALA A 135 -0.49 -8.81 -6.96
C ALA A 135 -0.11 -8.89 -8.43
N CYS A 136 -0.53 -7.90 -9.22
CA CYS A 136 -0.23 -7.86 -10.64
C CYS A 136 0.38 -6.53 -11.06
N ARG A 137 0.68 -6.42 -12.36
CA ARG A 137 0.99 -5.12 -12.96
C ARG A 137 -0.04 -4.09 -12.50
N PHE A 138 0.43 -2.92 -12.06
CA PHE A 138 -0.34 -1.82 -11.49
C PHE A 138 -0.81 -1.98 -10.03
N ASP A 139 -0.41 -3.04 -9.31
CA ASP A 139 -0.64 -3.18 -7.86
C ASP A 139 0.57 -2.80 -6.98
N SER A 140 1.70 -2.36 -7.55
CA SER A 140 2.83 -1.94 -6.72
C SER A 140 2.42 -0.82 -5.74
N GLY A 141 2.76 -1.00 -4.46
CA GLY A 141 2.32 -0.11 -3.38
C GLY A 141 0.92 -0.43 -2.83
N ALA A 142 0.22 -1.46 -3.33
CA ALA A 142 -1.08 -1.87 -2.83
C ALA A 142 -1.02 -2.30 -1.35
N PRO A 143 -2.08 -2.00 -0.57
CA PRO A 143 -2.14 -2.38 0.83
C PRO A 143 -2.52 -3.85 1.03
N TYR A 144 -1.88 -4.47 2.01
CA TYR A 144 -2.35 -5.71 2.63
C TYR A 144 -2.93 -5.41 4.01
N LEU A 145 -4.21 -5.69 4.18
CA LEU A 145 -5.00 -5.28 5.34
C LEU A 145 -5.36 -6.49 6.21
N ASP A 146 -5.12 -6.41 7.50
CA ASP A 146 -5.78 -7.27 8.48
C ASP A 146 -7.20 -6.77 8.70
N ILE A 147 -8.18 -7.62 8.37
CA ILE A 147 -9.61 -7.34 8.48
C ILE A 147 -10.28 -8.19 9.57
N SER A 148 -9.50 -8.81 10.45
CA SER A 148 -10.01 -9.68 11.52
C SER A 148 -10.91 -8.94 12.51
N TYR A 149 -10.71 -7.62 12.66
CA TYR A 149 -11.58 -6.74 13.44
C TYR A 149 -12.53 -5.98 12.52
N THR A 150 -13.80 -6.38 12.53
CA THR A 150 -14.84 -5.77 11.69
C THR A 150 -14.89 -4.25 11.87
N GLY A 151 -14.86 -3.51 10.77
CA GLY A 151 -14.93 -2.05 10.76
C GLY A 151 -13.63 -1.34 11.15
N ARG A 152 -12.54 -2.07 11.41
CA ARG A 152 -11.22 -1.50 11.76
C ARG A 152 -10.09 -2.20 11.01
N PRO A 153 -10.03 -2.07 9.66
CA PRO A 153 -8.91 -2.62 8.91
C PRO A 153 -7.60 -1.99 9.38
N ALA A 154 -6.58 -2.82 9.55
CA ALA A 154 -5.22 -2.38 9.89
C ALA A 154 -4.26 -2.76 8.77
N LEU A 155 -3.47 -1.79 8.31
CA LEU A 155 -2.40 -2.02 7.36
C LEU A 155 -1.30 -2.88 7.99
N VAL A 156 -0.91 -3.94 7.29
CA VAL A 156 0.13 -4.89 7.74
C VAL A 156 1.37 -4.82 6.87
N SER A 157 1.18 -4.71 5.54
CA SER A 157 2.29 -4.57 4.61
C SER A 157 1.87 -3.85 3.33
N ILE A 158 2.86 -3.46 2.54
CA ILE A 158 2.73 -2.77 1.26
C ILE A 158 3.35 -3.66 0.17
N GLU A 159 2.63 -3.83 -0.95
CA GLU A 159 3.12 -4.60 -2.09
C GLU A 159 4.44 -4.05 -2.62
N GLY A 160 5.42 -4.93 -2.75
CA GLY A 160 6.76 -4.61 -3.22
C GLY A 160 7.02 -5.25 -4.59
N HIS A 161 7.23 -6.56 -4.60
CA HIS A 161 7.48 -7.31 -5.82
C HIS A 161 7.21 -8.81 -5.67
N GLY A 162 7.08 -9.48 -6.82
CA GLY A 162 7.24 -10.93 -6.89
C GLY A 162 7.20 -11.47 -8.31
N PRO A 163 6.93 -12.78 -8.45
CA PRO A 163 6.92 -13.47 -9.73
C PRO A 163 5.91 -12.92 -10.74
N PRO A 164 6.01 -13.30 -12.03
CA PRO A 164 5.00 -12.98 -13.02
C PRO A 164 3.61 -13.51 -12.60
N CYS A 165 2.62 -12.62 -12.56
CA CYS A 165 1.26 -12.94 -12.14
C CYS A 165 0.38 -13.50 -13.29
N PRO A 166 -0.70 -14.26 -12.99
CA PRO A 166 -1.04 -14.80 -11.69
C PRO A 166 -0.11 -15.97 -11.31
N HIS A 167 0.18 -16.13 -10.02
CA HIS A 167 1.00 -17.24 -9.53
C HIS A 167 0.62 -17.69 -8.12
N ALA A 168 0.97 -18.93 -7.76
CA ALA A 168 0.79 -19.48 -6.42
C ALA A 168 2.04 -19.37 -5.52
N SER A 169 3.11 -18.78 -6.03
CA SER A 169 4.35 -18.52 -5.30
C SER A 169 4.20 -17.36 -4.31
N VAL A 170 5.22 -17.16 -3.47
CA VAL A 170 5.26 -16.08 -2.48
C VAL A 170 5.58 -14.73 -3.13
N GLU A 171 4.75 -13.72 -2.83
CA GLU A 171 5.00 -12.28 -3.07
C GLU A 171 5.81 -11.69 -1.90
N THR A 172 6.63 -10.69 -2.17
CA THR A 172 7.43 -9.97 -1.15
C THR A 172 6.85 -8.59 -0.88
N THR A 173 6.48 -8.33 0.37
CA THR A 173 5.80 -7.11 0.80
C THR A 173 6.55 -6.43 1.94
N SER A 174 6.55 -5.10 2.00
CA SER A 174 7.23 -4.32 3.03
C SER A 174 6.41 -4.24 4.31
N ARG A 175 6.97 -4.63 5.47
CA ARG A 175 6.31 -4.53 6.79
C ARG A 175 6.08 -3.08 7.21
N VAL A 176 4.95 -2.80 7.84
CA VAL A 176 4.65 -1.43 8.33
C VAL A 176 4.80 -1.26 9.84
N ASP A 177 4.81 -2.33 10.63
CA ASP A 177 4.89 -2.24 12.09
C ASP A 177 6.22 -1.63 12.57
N ILE A 178 7.30 -1.94 11.87
CA ILE A 178 8.63 -1.35 12.10
C ILE A 178 8.74 0.12 11.66
N LEU A 179 7.74 0.64 10.94
CA LEU A 179 7.72 2.01 10.44
C LEU A 179 7.04 2.98 11.39
N ILE A 180 6.38 2.53 12.46
CA ILE A 180 5.65 3.40 13.39
C ILE A 180 6.50 4.58 13.92
N PRO A 181 7.75 4.39 14.39
CA PRO A 181 8.59 5.51 14.82
C PRO A 181 8.89 6.49 13.68
N TRP A 182 9.18 5.98 12.48
CA TRP A 182 9.45 6.80 11.31
C TRP A 182 8.20 7.58 10.86
N LEU A 183 7.04 6.92 10.72
CA LEU A 183 5.76 7.56 10.41
C LEU A 183 5.46 8.69 11.41
N THR A 184 5.59 8.41 12.71
CA THR A 184 5.37 9.39 13.77
C THR A 184 6.25 10.64 13.61
N ALA A 185 7.49 10.48 13.15
CA ALA A 185 8.42 11.58 12.89
C ALA A 185 8.09 12.34 11.58
N GLN A 186 7.50 11.67 10.59
CA GLN A 186 7.24 12.28 9.27
C GLN A 186 5.92 13.06 9.20
N LEU A 187 4.87 12.64 9.92
CA LEU A 187 3.52 13.18 9.70
C LEU A 187 3.33 14.63 10.17
N GLY A 188 4.24 15.19 10.98
CA GLY A 188 4.18 16.59 11.39
C GLY A 188 2.84 16.96 12.05
N ALA A 189 2.12 17.93 11.49
CA ALA A 189 0.81 18.38 11.99
C ALA A 189 -0.26 17.28 11.98
N ASP A 190 -0.12 16.30 11.08
CA ASP A 190 -1.05 15.19 10.91
C ASP A 190 -0.80 14.02 11.89
N ARG A 191 0.21 14.12 12.76
CA ARG A 191 0.61 13.05 13.68
C ARG A 191 -0.55 12.53 14.54
N SER A 192 -1.46 13.39 14.98
CA SER A 192 -2.63 13.00 15.79
C SER A 192 -3.65 12.16 15.02
N SER A 193 -3.58 12.16 13.69
CA SER A 193 -4.45 11.36 12.82
C SER A 193 -3.91 9.95 12.57
N LEU A 194 -2.64 9.66 12.94
CA LEU A 194 -2.08 8.33 12.82
C LEU A 194 -2.79 7.38 13.79
N GLN A 195 -3.57 6.47 13.24
CA GLN A 195 -4.23 5.41 14.01
C GLN A 195 -3.31 4.20 14.08
N VAL A 196 -3.13 3.65 15.27
CA VAL A 196 -2.31 2.46 15.51
C VAL A 196 -3.18 1.34 16.05
N SER A 197 -3.01 0.13 15.50
CA SER A 197 -3.70 -1.08 15.94
C SER A 197 -2.71 -2.10 16.48
N PRO A 198 -3.01 -2.79 17.60
CA PRO A 198 -2.27 -3.97 18.04
C PRO A 198 -2.36 -5.14 17.05
#